data_AF-A0A5B7A642-F1
#
_entry.id   AF-A0A5B7A642-F1
#
_cell.length_a   1.000
_cell.length_b   1.000
_cell.length_c   1.000
_cell.angle_alpha   90.00
_cell.angle_beta   90.00
_cell.angle_gamma   90.00
#
_symmetry.space_group_name_H-M   'P 1'
#
loop_
_entity.id
_entity.type
_entity.pdbx_description
1 polymer ?
#
loop_
_entity_poly.entity_id
_entity_poly.type
_entity_poly.pdbx_seq_one_letter_code
_entity_poly.pdbx_strand_id
1 'polypeptide(L)'
;ILEELIENKLDGFIIPLLQGSFQAAQLKLKNSPATITLISRRCTRRLGTRMWRRGANLEGDTANFIETEQLLVFEGFTSSILQVRGSIPLLWEQIVDLSYKPQLRIINHEQTSKVVARHFHDLLQRYGDTVAVDLTDKHGDEGQLSAVFAAEMEKLPNVRYVPFDFHQCCGNSNFDNLQILYHQISEDFEKQGYFLVDAEGEILEEQKGVVRSNCIDCLD
;
A
#
# COMPACT_ATOMS: atom_id res chain seq x y z
N ILE A 1 6.16 29.43 0.70
CA ILE A 1 4.86 29.57 0.00
C ILE A 1 3.71 28.96 0.78
N LEU A 2 3.59 27.63 0.96
CA LEU A 2 2.45 27.06 1.70
C LEU A 2 2.42 27.52 3.17
N GLU A 3 3.54 27.40 3.88
CA GLU A 3 3.68 27.85 5.28
C GLU A 3 3.38 29.35 5.41
N GLU A 4 3.92 30.17 4.50
CA GLU A 4 3.65 31.62 4.47
C GLU A 4 2.15 31.93 4.27
N LEU A 5 1.44 31.18 3.41
CA LEU A 5 -0.01 31.37 3.23
C LEU A 5 -0.79 31.02 4.49
N ILE A 6 -0.41 29.92 5.17
CA ILE A 6 -1.03 29.48 6.44
C ILE A 6 -0.77 30.52 7.53
N GLU A 7 0.47 30.98 7.70
CA GLU A 7 0.85 31.98 8.70
C GLU A 7 0.11 33.30 8.50
N ASN A 8 -0.20 33.66 7.26
CA ASN A 8 -0.96 34.87 6.92
C ASN A 8 -2.48 34.66 6.88
N LYS A 9 -3.00 33.50 7.32
CA LYS A 9 -4.44 33.17 7.36
C LYS A 9 -5.11 33.26 5.98
N LEU A 10 -4.39 32.90 4.94
CA LEU A 10 -4.85 32.86 3.55
C LEU A 10 -5.29 31.44 3.16
N ASP A 11 -5.82 30.67 4.10
CA ASP A 11 -6.17 29.26 3.94
C ASP A 11 -7.19 29.04 2.81
N GLY A 12 -8.05 30.03 2.53
CA GLY A 12 -9.01 29.99 1.42
C GLY A 12 -8.38 29.92 0.03
N PHE A 13 -7.08 30.23 -0.12
CA PHE A 13 -6.33 30.08 -1.37
C PHE A 13 -5.62 28.71 -1.47
N ILE A 14 -5.63 27.92 -0.40
CA ILE A 14 -4.94 26.64 -0.34
C ILE A 14 -5.94 25.54 -0.72
N ILE A 15 -5.81 25.01 -1.94
CA ILE A 15 -6.63 23.89 -2.42
C ILE A 15 -5.72 22.67 -2.57
N PRO A 16 -5.84 21.65 -1.70
CA PRO A 16 -5.10 20.40 -1.84
C PRO A 16 -5.48 19.67 -3.13
N LEU A 17 -4.49 19.26 -3.90
CA LEU A 17 -4.67 18.43 -5.09
C LEU A 17 -4.07 17.06 -4.87
N LEU A 18 -4.79 16.03 -5.34
CA LEU A 18 -4.36 14.64 -5.26
C LEU A 18 -3.76 14.21 -6.59
N GLN A 19 -2.63 13.49 -6.53
CA GLN A 19 -2.13 12.74 -7.67
C GLN A 19 -2.61 11.29 -7.57
N GLY A 20 -3.35 10.81 -8.56
CA GLY A 20 -3.82 9.43 -8.60
C GLY A 20 -5.04 9.24 -9.49
N SER A 21 -6.03 8.46 -9.05
CA SER A 21 -7.24 8.16 -9.82
C SER A 21 -8.49 8.30 -8.96
N PHE A 22 -9.58 8.69 -9.61
CA PHE A 22 -10.92 8.74 -9.03
C PHE A 22 -11.89 8.13 -10.04
N GLN A 23 -12.64 7.13 -9.62
CA GLN A 23 -13.67 6.48 -10.44
C GLN A 23 -14.89 6.22 -9.58
N ALA A 24 -16.07 6.53 -10.08
CA ALA A 24 -17.33 6.23 -9.41
C ALA A 24 -18.27 5.53 -10.39
N ALA A 25 -18.95 4.50 -9.93
CA ALA A 25 -19.92 3.75 -10.70
C ALA A 25 -21.19 3.55 -9.89
N GLN A 26 -22.33 3.74 -10.53
CA GLN A 26 -23.63 3.39 -9.98
C GLN A 26 -23.99 1.96 -10.39
N LEU A 27 -24.49 1.19 -9.44
CA LEU A 27 -25.00 -0.15 -9.67
C LEU A 27 -26.27 -0.37 -8.85
N LYS A 28 -26.92 -1.52 -9.05
CA LYS A 28 -28.07 -1.94 -8.24
C LYS A 28 -27.67 -3.15 -7.41
N LEU A 29 -27.71 -3.03 -6.09
CA LEU A 29 -27.54 -4.13 -5.15
C LEU A 29 -28.93 -4.51 -4.61
N LYS A 30 -29.36 -5.76 -4.82
CA LYS A 30 -30.69 -6.24 -4.39
C LYS A 30 -31.86 -5.34 -4.84
N ASN A 31 -31.76 -4.76 -6.05
CA ASN A 31 -32.68 -3.75 -6.64
C ASN A 31 -32.63 -2.34 -6.03
N SER A 32 -31.89 -2.12 -4.96
CA SER A 32 -31.63 -0.79 -4.39
C SER A 32 -30.43 -0.13 -5.10
N PRO A 33 -30.46 1.19 -5.37
CA PRO A 33 -29.34 1.90 -5.96
C PRO A 33 -28.14 1.92 -5.00
N ALA A 34 -26.95 1.68 -5.53
CA ALA A 34 -25.70 1.73 -4.81
C ALA A 34 -24.66 2.49 -5.63
N THR A 35 -23.76 3.20 -4.97
CA THR A 35 -22.62 3.85 -5.62
C THR A 35 -21.33 3.29 -5.05
N ILE A 36 -20.49 2.73 -5.92
CA ILE A 36 -19.12 2.35 -5.58
C ILE A 36 -18.17 3.43 -6.10
N THR A 37 -17.23 3.86 -5.26
CA THR A 37 -16.19 4.81 -5.62
C THR A 37 -14.84 4.20 -5.30
N LEU A 38 -13.90 4.27 -6.24
CA LEU A 38 -12.52 3.87 -6.05
C LEU A 38 -11.63 5.11 -6.17
N ILE A 39 -10.87 5.38 -5.11
CA ILE A 39 -9.95 6.51 -5.04
C ILE A 39 -8.56 5.95 -4.78
N SER A 40 -7.60 6.31 -5.64
CA SER A 40 -6.19 5.97 -5.41
C SER A 40 -5.38 7.25 -5.29
N ARG A 41 -4.57 7.38 -4.23
CA ARG A 41 -3.79 8.57 -3.92
C ARG A 41 -2.31 8.22 -3.79
N ARG A 42 -1.45 8.86 -4.57
CA ARG A 42 0.01 8.66 -4.54
C ARG A 42 0.66 9.60 -3.53
N CYS A 43 1.49 9.03 -2.66
CA CYS A 43 2.27 9.79 -1.69
C CYS A 43 3.38 10.61 -2.35
N THR A 44 3.61 11.81 -1.81
CA THR A 44 4.61 12.77 -2.29
C THR A 44 5.94 12.73 -1.51
N ARG A 45 6.05 11.90 -0.46
CA ARG A 45 7.26 11.87 0.41
C ARG A 45 8.49 11.27 -0.28
N ARG A 46 8.31 10.34 -1.23
CA ARG A 46 9.40 9.78 -2.07
C ARG A 46 9.01 9.74 -3.55
N LEU A 47 9.03 10.93 -4.17
CA LEU A 47 8.71 11.10 -5.59
C LEU A 47 9.84 10.66 -6.52
N GLY A 48 9.44 10.13 -7.68
CA GLY A 48 10.34 9.79 -8.77
C GLY A 48 9.64 9.03 -9.90
N THR A 49 10.32 8.92 -11.03
CA THR A 49 9.87 8.13 -12.17
C THR A 49 10.00 6.64 -11.86
N ARG A 50 9.05 5.85 -12.40
CA ARG A 50 9.09 4.38 -12.36
C ARG A 50 10.43 3.94 -12.99
N MET A 51 11.13 3.02 -12.33
CA MET A 51 12.53 2.60 -12.55
C MET A 51 13.64 3.48 -11.94
N TRP A 52 13.47 4.80 -11.83
CA TRP A 52 14.53 5.65 -11.26
C TRP A 52 14.49 5.76 -9.74
N ARG A 53 13.33 5.47 -9.14
CA ARG A 53 13.15 5.45 -7.68
C ARG A 53 12.47 4.16 -7.24
N ARG A 54 13.24 3.35 -6.53
CA ARG A 54 12.85 2.12 -5.85
C ARG A 54 13.21 2.22 -4.36
N GLY A 55 12.74 1.25 -3.58
CA GLY A 55 13.06 1.17 -2.15
C GLY A 55 12.56 2.33 -1.30
N ALA A 56 13.10 2.41 -0.09
CA ALA A 56 12.87 3.49 0.87
C ALA A 56 13.98 4.57 0.83
N ASN A 57 13.71 5.76 1.39
CA ASN A 57 14.75 6.71 1.81
C ASN A 57 15.20 6.39 3.26
N LEU A 58 16.14 7.16 3.81
CA LEU A 58 16.58 7.00 5.19
C LEU A 58 15.47 7.32 6.23
N GLU A 59 14.44 8.07 5.84
CA GLU A 59 13.29 8.39 6.71
C GLU A 59 12.25 7.27 6.77
N GLY A 60 12.34 6.25 5.91
CA GLY A 60 11.37 5.15 5.84
C GLY A 60 10.24 5.36 4.82
N ASP A 61 10.29 6.44 4.04
CA ASP A 61 9.34 6.66 2.96
C ASP A 61 9.66 5.75 1.78
N THR A 62 8.68 4.97 1.33
CA THR A 62 8.84 4.08 0.18
C THR A 62 8.44 4.77 -1.12
N ALA A 63 9.18 4.46 -2.19
CA ALA A 63 8.81 4.93 -3.52
C ALA A 63 7.49 4.29 -3.96
N ASN A 64 6.69 5.04 -4.71
CA ASN A 64 5.39 4.59 -5.23
C ASN A 64 4.41 4.12 -4.15
N PHE A 65 4.47 4.73 -2.96
CA PHE A 65 3.46 4.51 -1.93
C PHE A 65 2.11 5.07 -2.39
N ILE A 66 1.09 4.22 -2.40
CA ILE A 66 -0.27 4.52 -2.85
C ILE A 66 -1.25 4.02 -1.80
N GLU A 67 -2.21 4.86 -1.46
CA GLU A 67 -3.44 4.48 -0.77
C GLU A 67 -4.52 4.22 -1.81
N THR A 68 -5.21 3.09 -1.73
CA THR A 68 -6.40 2.81 -2.54
C THR A 68 -7.57 2.61 -1.59
N GLU A 69 -8.61 3.40 -1.76
CA GLU A 69 -9.81 3.43 -0.93
C GLU A 69 -11.03 3.09 -1.77
N GLN A 70 -11.78 2.07 -1.36
CA GLN A 70 -13.06 1.72 -1.95
C GLN A 70 -14.18 2.19 -1.02
N LEU A 71 -15.00 3.12 -1.51
CA LEU A 71 -16.20 3.56 -0.83
C LEU A 71 -17.44 2.91 -1.44
N LEU A 72 -18.38 2.53 -0.59
CA LEU A 72 -19.70 2.06 -1.00
C LEU A 72 -20.77 2.86 -0.25
N VAL A 73 -21.62 3.54 -1.01
CA VAL A 73 -22.83 4.20 -0.52
C VAL A 73 -24.03 3.35 -0.88
N PHE A 74 -24.76 2.88 0.13
CA PHE A 74 -25.89 1.97 -0.02
C PHE A 74 -26.92 2.19 1.09
N GLU A 75 -28.18 2.43 0.71
CA GLU A 75 -29.31 2.57 1.66
C GLU A 75 -29.06 3.56 2.82
N GLY A 76 -28.39 4.68 2.53
CA GLY A 76 -28.07 5.72 3.51
C GLY A 76 -26.77 5.48 4.28
N PHE A 77 -26.22 4.25 4.24
CA PHE A 77 -24.93 3.93 4.82
C PHE A 77 -23.79 4.29 3.87
N THR A 78 -22.69 4.76 4.43
CA THR A 78 -21.42 4.92 3.72
C THR A 78 -20.37 4.05 4.39
N SER A 79 -19.75 3.18 3.60
CA SER A 79 -18.64 2.36 4.05
C SER A 79 -17.38 2.67 3.26
N SER A 80 -16.22 2.50 3.88
CA SER A 80 -14.92 2.67 3.24
C SER A 80 -13.94 1.61 3.70
N ILE A 81 -13.17 1.08 2.76
CA ILE A 81 -12.04 0.20 3.03
C ILE A 81 -10.78 0.71 2.33
N LEU A 82 -9.71 0.84 3.11
CA LEU A 82 -8.41 1.30 2.66
C LEU A 82 -7.42 0.14 2.55
N GLN A 83 -6.63 0.13 1.47
CA GLN A 83 -5.45 -0.72 1.31
C GLN A 83 -4.27 0.15 0.89
N VAL A 84 -3.05 -0.29 1.21
CA VAL A 84 -1.83 0.43 0.80
C VAL A 84 -0.91 -0.45 -0.01
N ARG A 85 -0.22 0.18 -0.95
CA ARG A 85 0.80 -0.47 -1.78
C ARG A 85 2.05 0.41 -1.82
N GLY A 86 3.23 -0.19 -1.82
CA GLY A 86 4.47 0.56 -1.96
C GLY A 86 5.65 -0.31 -2.39
N SER A 87 6.78 0.31 -2.69
CA SER A 87 8.04 -0.43 -2.89
C SER A 87 8.45 -1.16 -1.60
N ILE A 88 9.22 -2.24 -1.74
CA ILE A 88 9.85 -2.92 -0.59
C ILE A 88 10.66 -1.90 0.23
N PRO A 89 10.50 -1.83 1.57
CA PRO A 89 11.03 -0.76 2.41
C PRO A 89 12.51 -0.94 2.76
N LEU A 90 13.29 -1.43 1.79
CA LEU A 90 14.74 -1.58 1.87
C LEU A 90 15.43 -0.45 1.10
N LEU A 91 16.72 -0.26 1.36
CA LEU A 91 17.56 0.59 0.55
C LEU A 91 18.04 -0.22 -0.66
N TRP A 92 17.41 -0.01 -1.81
CA TRP A 92 17.76 -0.69 -3.05
C TRP A 92 17.43 0.17 -4.27
N GLU A 93 18.12 -0.11 -5.36
CA GLU A 93 17.98 0.59 -6.62
C GLU A 93 17.98 -0.39 -7.80
N GLN A 94 17.46 0.10 -8.92
CA GLN A 94 17.45 -0.62 -10.19
C GLN A 94 17.77 0.42 -11.26
N ILE A 95 19.06 0.70 -11.44
CA ILE A 95 19.51 1.78 -12.32
C ILE A 95 19.21 1.38 -13.76
N VAL A 96 18.47 2.23 -14.47
CA VAL A 96 18.12 2.00 -15.87
C VAL A 96 19.38 1.96 -16.72
N ASP A 97 19.53 0.90 -17.51
CA ASP A 97 20.55 0.73 -18.52
C ASP A 97 19.90 0.30 -19.87
N LEU A 98 20.70 -0.10 -20.85
CA LEU A 98 20.21 -0.57 -22.16
C LEU A 98 19.67 -2.02 -22.10
N SER A 99 19.61 -2.64 -20.92
CA SER A 99 19.15 -4.02 -20.74
C SER A 99 17.62 -4.09 -20.65
N TYR A 100 17.05 -5.22 -21.07
CA TYR A 100 15.59 -5.43 -21.01
C TYR A 100 15.03 -5.35 -19.58
N LYS A 101 15.74 -5.92 -18.60
CA LYS A 101 15.47 -5.79 -17.16
C LYS A 101 16.76 -5.35 -16.48
N PRO A 102 16.89 -4.07 -16.06
CA PRO A 102 18.09 -3.60 -15.40
C PRO A 102 18.30 -4.33 -14.07
N GLN A 103 19.56 -4.52 -13.69
CA GLN A 103 19.92 -5.29 -12.50
C GLN A 103 19.47 -4.59 -11.21
N LEU A 104 18.93 -5.37 -10.28
CA LEU A 104 18.59 -4.90 -8.95
C LEU A 104 19.83 -4.90 -8.05
N ARG A 105 20.03 -3.82 -7.29
CA ARG A 105 21.14 -3.68 -6.35
C ARG A 105 20.64 -3.29 -4.96
N ILE A 106 20.92 -4.15 -3.99
CA ILE A 106 20.66 -3.87 -2.58
C ILE A 106 21.82 -3.01 -2.06
N ILE A 107 21.48 -1.89 -1.43
CA ILE A 107 22.45 -0.97 -0.85
C ILE A 107 22.68 -1.40 0.60
N ASN A 108 23.84 -2.01 0.86
CA ASN A 108 24.25 -2.37 2.21
C ASN A 108 24.54 -1.10 3.01
N HIS A 109 23.69 -0.83 3.99
CA HIS A 109 23.78 0.36 4.84
C HIS A 109 23.47 0.00 6.28
N GLU A 110 24.21 0.57 7.23
CA GLU A 110 24.05 0.27 8.67
C GLU A 110 22.66 0.64 9.21
N GLN A 111 21.97 1.57 8.55
CA GLN A 111 20.65 2.04 8.96
C GLN A 111 19.49 1.24 8.34
N THR A 112 19.73 0.22 7.51
CA THR A 112 18.65 -0.52 6.82
C THR A 112 17.57 -1.01 7.80
N SER A 113 17.95 -1.62 8.92
CA SER A 113 16.98 -2.05 9.93
C SER A 113 16.18 -0.90 10.55
N LYS A 114 16.81 0.28 10.74
CA LYS A 114 16.12 1.47 11.24
C LYS A 114 15.15 2.03 10.20
N VAL A 115 15.50 1.98 8.92
CA VAL A 115 14.62 2.40 7.82
C VAL A 115 13.36 1.55 7.75
N VAL A 116 13.50 0.22 7.80
CA VAL A 116 12.37 -0.72 7.81
C VAL A 116 11.50 -0.50 9.04
N ALA A 117 12.11 -0.37 10.23
CA ALA A 117 11.39 -0.10 11.47
C ALA A 117 10.62 1.23 11.42
N ARG A 118 11.22 2.31 10.89
CA ARG A 118 10.55 3.61 10.70
C ARG A 118 9.35 3.49 9.77
N HIS A 119 9.52 2.80 8.63
CA HIS A 119 8.43 2.61 7.67
C HIS A 119 7.22 1.96 8.33
N PHE A 120 7.42 0.84 9.02
CA PHE A 120 6.31 0.13 9.66
C PHE A 120 5.78 0.83 10.90
N HIS A 121 6.61 1.58 11.62
CA HIS A 121 6.13 2.44 12.69
C HIS A 121 5.16 3.51 12.19
N ASP A 122 5.46 4.17 11.05
CA ASP A 122 4.52 5.12 10.39
C ASP A 122 3.20 4.42 10.02
N LEU A 123 3.26 3.22 9.43
CA LEU A 123 2.04 2.47 9.07
C LEU A 123 1.20 2.11 10.29
N LEU A 124 1.83 1.60 11.35
CA LEU A 124 1.14 1.22 12.58
C LEU A 124 0.49 2.43 13.27
N GLN A 125 1.16 3.60 13.25
CA GLN A 125 0.60 4.83 13.81
C GLN A 125 -0.57 5.37 13.00
N ARG A 126 -0.51 5.27 11.67
CA ARG A 126 -1.51 5.86 10.77
C ARG A 126 -2.74 4.98 10.55
N TYR A 127 -2.53 3.66 10.49
CA TYR A 127 -3.58 2.73 10.07
C TYR A 127 -3.90 1.67 11.12
N GLY A 128 -3.09 1.53 12.18
CA GLY A 128 -3.23 0.45 13.15
C GLY A 128 -2.60 -0.86 12.65
N ASP A 129 -3.24 -1.99 12.90
CA ASP A 129 -2.71 -3.32 12.60
C ASP A 129 -2.25 -3.44 11.15
N THR A 130 -1.07 -4.00 10.89
CA THR A 130 -0.48 -4.00 9.54
C THR A 130 -0.08 -5.41 9.13
N VAL A 131 -0.64 -5.86 8.00
CA VAL A 131 -0.24 -7.09 7.32
C VAL A 131 0.61 -6.72 6.11
N ALA A 132 1.89 -7.07 6.13
CA ALA A 132 2.83 -6.85 5.04
C ALA A 132 2.85 -8.07 4.12
N VAL A 133 2.25 -7.93 2.94
CA VAL A 133 2.22 -8.97 1.89
C VAL A 133 3.35 -8.72 0.88
N ASP A 134 4.28 -9.68 0.79
CA ASP A 134 5.40 -9.65 -0.14
C ASP A 134 5.11 -10.51 -1.37
N LEU A 135 4.83 -9.87 -2.51
CA LEU A 135 4.45 -10.53 -3.77
C LEU A 135 5.63 -10.79 -4.72
N THR A 136 6.87 -10.68 -4.27
CA THR A 136 8.05 -10.87 -5.14
C THR A 136 8.27 -12.33 -5.52
N ASP A 137 8.82 -12.52 -6.71
CA ASP A 137 9.39 -13.80 -7.14
C ASP A 137 10.52 -14.23 -6.16
N LYS A 138 10.54 -15.50 -5.78
CA LYS A 138 11.58 -16.06 -4.90
C LYS A 138 12.85 -16.45 -5.65
N HIS A 139 12.92 -16.25 -6.96
CA HIS A 139 14.07 -16.56 -7.81
C HIS A 139 14.87 -15.30 -8.21
N GLY A 140 16.14 -15.52 -8.58
CA GLY A 140 17.01 -14.47 -9.12
C GLY A 140 17.28 -13.31 -8.14
N ASP A 141 17.39 -12.10 -8.69
CA ASP A 141 17.67 -10.89 -7.90
C ASP A 141 16.47 -10.48 -7.01
N GLU A 142 15.24 -10.77 -7.43
CA GLU A 142 14.04 -10.52 -6.61
C GLU A 142 14.01 -11.42 -5.38
N GLY A 143 14.40 -12.69 -5.54
CA GLY A 143 14.53 -13.64 -4.43
C GLY A 143 15.53 -13.17 -3.37
N GLN A 144 16.66 -12.57 -3.79
CA GLN A 144 17.62 -11.99 -2.86
C GLN A 144 17.03 -10.80 -2.11
N LEU A 145 16.32 -9.89 -2.80
CA LEU A 145 15.65 -8.77 -2.14
C LEU A 145 14.56 -9.24 -1.16
N SER A 146 13.79 -10.25 -1.55
CA SER A 146 12.76 -10.87 -0.72
C SER A 146 13.33 -11.54 0.52
N ALA A 147 14.46 -12.24 0.39
CA ALA A 147 15.14 -12.87 1.52
C ALA A 147 15.65 -11.82 2.53
N VAL A 148 16.26 -10.73 2.04
CA VAL A 148 16.68 -9.62 2.92
C VAL A 148 15.48 -8.96 3.57
N PHE A 149 14.37 -8.78 2.84
CA PHE A 149 13.17 -8.19 3.41
C PHE A 149 12.56 -9.08 4.50
N ALA A 150 12.45 -10.38 4.27
CA ALA A 150 11.99 -11.35 5.26
C ALA A 150 12.85 -11.30 6.54
N ALA A 151 14.18 -11.25 6.41
CA ALA A 151 15.08 -11.15 7.56
C ALA A 151 14.92 -9.86 8.37
N GLU A 152 14.56 -8.74 7.72
CA GLU A 152 14.22 -7.50 8.43
C GLU A 152 12.84 -7.57 9.09
N MET A 153 11.87 -8.25 8.46
CA MET A 153 10.54 -8.43 9.03
C MET A 153 10.53 -9.33 10.28
N GLU A 154 11.41 -10.32 10.37
CA GLU A 154 11.60 -11.12 11.59
C GLU A 154 11.97 -10.28 12.82
N LYS A 155 12.58 -9.10 12.61
CA LYS A 155 12.94 -8.16 13.68
C LYS A 155 11.76 -7.30 14.15
N LEU A 156 10.61 -7.36 13.46
CA LEU A 156 9.41 -6.57 13.72
C LEU A 156 8.24 -7.49 14.09
N PRO A 157 8.21 -8.02 15.34
CA PRO A 157 7.19 -9.00 15.76
C PRO A 157 5.77 -8.42 15.81
N ASN A 158 5.64 -7.10 15.76
CA ASN A 158 4.38 -6.36 15.76
C ASN A 158 3.77 -6.16 14.37
N VAL A 159 4.38 -6.70 13.32
CA VAL A 159 3.87 -6.63 11.94
C VAL A 159 3.75 -8.04 11.38
N ARG A 160 2.56 -8.40 10.89
CA ARG A 160 2.33 -9.70 10.27
C ARG A 160 2.96 -9.72 8.88
N TYR A 161 3.99 -10.54 8.66
CA TYR A 161 4.63 -10.71 7.35
C TYR A 161 4.13 -11.96 6.62
N VAL A 162 3.69 -11.80 5.37
CA VAL A 162 3.14 -12.87 4.52
C VAL A 162 3.89 -12.91 3.19
N PRO A 163 4.84 -13.84 3.00
CA PRO A 163 5.48 -14.06 1.72
C PRO A 163 4.55 -14.85 0.79
N PHE A 164 4.31 -14.35 -0.41
CA PHE A 164 3.47 -15.00 -1.41
C PHE A 164 4.11 -14.87 -2.80
N ASP A 165 4.60 -15.96 -3.37
CA ASP A 165 5.19 -15.95 -4.71
C ASP A 165 4.08 -15.83 -5.77
N PHE A 166 3.80 -14.61 -6.21
CA PHE A 166 2.72 -14.34 -7.16
C PHE A 166 2.98 -14.98 -8.53
N HIS A 167 4.23 -15.04 -9.00
CA HIS A 167 4.53 -15.61 -10.31
C HIS A 167 4.36 -17.13 -10.31
N GLN A 168 4.77 -17.79 -9.24
CA GLN A 168 4.58 -19.22 -9.07
C GLN A 168 3.10 -19.57 -8.88
N CYS A 169 2.38 -18.82 -8.05
CA CYS A 169 1.00 -19.13 -7.71
C CYS A 169 0.00 -18.69 -8.78
N CYS A 170 0.15 -17.51 -9.37
CA CYS A 170 -0.80 -16.93 -10.34
C CYS A 170 -0.28 -16.94 -11.78
N GLY A 171 0.83 -17.61 -12.06
CA GLY A 171 1.35 -17.83 -13.41
C GLY A 171 0.28 -18.43 -14.34
N ASN A 172 0.30 -18.03 -15.62
CA ASN A 172 -0.70 -18.37 -16.64
C ASN A 172 -2.13 -17.84 -16.37
N SER A 173 -2.27 -16.71 -15.67
CA SER A 173 -3.56 -16.06 -15.37
C SER A 173 -4.50 -16.90 -14.50
N ASN A 174 -3.95 -17.80 -13.69
CA ASN A 174 -4.72 -18.59 -12.74
C ASN A 174 -5.00 -17.79 -11.46
N PHE A 175 -5.92 -16.82 -11.57
CA PHE A 175 -6.30 -15.95 -10.46
C PHE A 175 -7.07 -16.67 -9.35
N ASP A 176 -7.55 -17.90 -9.59
CA ASP A 176 -8.18 -18.70 -8.53
C ASP A 176 -7.22 -18.98 -7.37
N ASN A 177 -5.92 -19.01 -7.65
CA ASN A 177 -4.88 -19.18 -6.62
C ASN A 177 -4.71 -17.95 -5.70
N LEU A 178 -5.32 -16.80 -6.01
CA LEU A 178 -5.42 -15.69 -5.06
C LEU A 178 -6.25 -16.05 -3.83
N GLN A 179 -7.15 -17.03 -3.93
CA GLN A 179 -7.88 -17.56 -2.77
C GLN A 179 -6.91 -18.11 -1.72
N ILE A 180 -5.76 -18.65 -2.12
CA ILE A 180 -4.73 -19.13 -1.18
C ILE A 180 -4.21 -17.97 -0.33
N LEU A 181 -3.89 -16.84 -0.96
CA LEU A 181 -3.48 -15.64 -0.25
C LEU A 181 -4.61 -15.11 0.64
N TYR A 182 -5.84 -15.04 0.12
CA TYR A 182 -6.99 -14.60 0.89
C TYR A 182 -7.19 -15.45 2.15
N HIS A 183 -7.14 -16.78 2.03
CA HIS A 183 -7.25 -17.69 3.18
C HIS A 183 -6.11 -17.52 4.20
N GLN A 184 -4.92 -17.08 3.77
CA GLN A 184 -3.81 -16.82 4.69
C GLN A 184 -3.99 -15.53 5.51
N ILE A 185 -4.75 -14.56 4.99
CA ILE A 185 -4.91 -13.23 5.61
C ILE A 185 -6.36 -12.93 6.01
N SER A 186 -7.31 -13.84 5.80
CA SER A 186 -8.73 -13.57 6.00
C SER A 186 -9.05 -13.22 7.45
N GLU A 187 -8.45 -13.92 8.41
CA GLU A 187 -8.61 -13.62 9.83
C GLU A 187 -8.09 -12.22 10.18
N ASP A 188 -6.94 -11.84 9.63
CA ASP A 188 -6.38 -10.49 9.80
C ASP A 188 -7.32 -9.45 9.17
N PHE A 189 -7.78 -9.70 7.94
CA PHE A 189 -8.64 -8.79 7.18
C PHE A 189 -10.00 -8.56 7.88
N GLU A 190 -10.62 -9.62 8.41
CA GLU A 190 -11.86 -9.52 9.19
C GLU A 190 -11.65 -8.73 10.49
N LYS A 191 -10.53 -8.96 11.18
CA LYS A 191 -10.15 -8.21 12.39
C LYS A 191 -9.88 -6.73 12.11
N GLN A 192 -9.27 -6.41 10.97
CA GLN A 192 -9.01 -5.04 10.53
C GLN A 192 -10.31 -4.27 10.24
N GLY A 193 -11.34 -4.96 9.75
CA GLY A 193 -12.65 -4.38 9.50
C GLY A 193 -12.62 -3.29 8.43
N TYR A 194 -13.63 -2.43 8.46
CA TYR A 194 -13.83 -1.33 7.52
C TYR A 194 -14.49 -0.15 8.25
N PHE A 195 -14.42 1.03 7.67
CA PHE A 195 -15.13 2.20 8.18
C PHE A 195 -16.61 2.14 7.78
N LEU A 196 -17.53 2.41 8.71
CA LEU A 196 -18.97 2.47 8.44
C LEU A 196 -19.60 3.63 9.19
N VAL A 197 -20.38 4.42 8.46
CA VAL A 197 -21.23 5.50 8.99
C VAL A 197 -22.65 5.34 8.48
N ASP A 198 -23.62 5.64 9.34
CA ASP A 198 -25.05 5.63 8.98
C ASP A 198 -25.51 6.93 8.30
N ALA A 199 -26.82 7.03 8.06
CA ALA A 199 -27.42 8.18 7.38
C ALA A 199 -27.44 9.44 8.26
N GLU A 200 -27.39 9.27 9.58
CA GLU A 200 -27.37 10.32 10.58
C GLU A 200 -25.96 10.86 10.84
N GLY A 201 -24.93 10.15 10.38
CA GLY A 201 -23.53 10.52 10.52
C GLY A 201 -22.84 9.86 11.73
N GLU A 202 -23.49 8.89 12.39
CA GLU A 202 -22.91 8.16 13.51
C GLU A 202 -21.95 7.08 12.99
N ILE A 203 -20.74 7.08 13.55
CA ILE A 203 -19.71 6.10 13.20
C ILE A 203 -20.05 4.78 13.88
N LEU A 204 -20.38 3.77 13.07
CA LEU A 204 -20.74 2.43 13.54
C LEU A 204 -19.50 1.52 13.65
N GLU A 205 -18.55 1.66 12.72
CA GLU A 205 -17.30 0.89 12.72
C GLU A 205 -16.14 1.77 12.22
N GLU A 206 -14.94 1.49 12.72
CA GLU A 206 -13.69 2.07 12.24
C GLU A 206 -12.77 0.95 11.75
N GLN A 207 -12.06 1.21 10.64
CA GLN A 207 -11.00 0.34 10.17
C GLN A 207 -9.80 0.41 11.12
N LYS A 208 -9.36 -0.74 11.64
CA LYS A 208 -8.33 -0.88 12.69
C LYS A 208 -6.98 -1.34 12.17
N GLY A 209 -6.85 -1.52 10.86
CA GLY A 209 -5.61 -1.96 10.24
C GLY A 209 -5.67 -1.96 8.72
N VAL A 210 -4.55 -2.31 8.09
CA VAL A 210 -4.38 -2.28 6.64
C VAL A 210 -3.58 -3.48 6.13
N VAL A 211 -3.93 -3.92 4.92
CA VAL A 211 -3.07 -4.80 4.12
C VAL A 211 -2.14 -3.93 3.28
N ARG A 212 -0.84 -4.10 3.49
CA ARG A 212 0.23 -3.43 2.76
C ARG A 212 0.89 -4.41 1.78
N SER A 213 0.67 -4.23 0.49
CA SER A 213 1.28 -5.06 -0.55
C SER A 213 2.50 -4.40 -1.19
N ASN A 214 3.45 -5.22 -1.65
CA ASN A 214 4.52 -4.76 -2.53
C ASN A 214 4.65 -5.64 -3.77
N CYS A 215 5.01 -5.03 -4.90
CA CYS A 215 5.44 -5.73 -6.09
C CYS A 215 6.54 -4.91 -6.78
N ILE A 216 7.51 -5.57 -7.40
CA ILE A 216 8.58 -4.91 -8.14
C ILE A 216 8.09 -4.50 -9.53
N ASP A 217 7.42 -5.39 -10.27
CA ASP A 217 7.11 -5.16 -11.68
C ASP A 217 5.62 -5.07 -12.02
N CYS A 218 4.74 -5.78 -11.31
CA CYS A 218 3.31 -5.84 -11.69
C CYS A 218 2.49 -4.73 -11.03
N LEU A 219 1.93 -3.85 -11.86
CA LEU A 219 0.67 -3.14 -11.57
C LEU A 219 -0.55 -3.97 -12.02
N ASP A 220 -0.28 -5.08 -12.70
CA ASP A 220 -1.25 -6.01 -13.29
C ASP A 220 -1.74 -7.04 -12.26
#